data_AF-A0A382TLE6-F1
#
_entry.id   AF-A0A382TLE6-F1
#
_cell.length_a   1.000
_cell.length_b   1.000
_cell.length_c   1.000
_cell.angle_alpha   90.00
_cell.angle_beta   90.00
_cell.angle_gamma   90.00
#
_symmetry.space_group_name_H-M   'P 1'
#
loop_
_entity.id
_entity.type
_entity.pdbx_description
1 polymer ?
#
loop_
_entity_poly.entity_id
_entity_poly.type
_entity_poly.pdbx_seq_one_letter_code
_entity_poly.pdbx_strand_id
1 'polypeptide(L)'
;SMVGDDTPYEIDINGMVGETAVSYDVTVSMDADMSNSSQKVDVFVVEDNIYSYWGSVGMYHDARNVARAWMPTEDLTISTAGESQTFSGSFDLSDAWDSDNVKIVAIVQNYITPKQIYQVSAVNINDMNPDVDDDGVLNNQDNCIEVYNPGQEDEDGDEIGDACDPCNNLVYVVGNLNGDYTTGGEPIIDVVDVLTLVDYLISDEGNECLESVTNINGDAMVNVMDVITLVQLIVNGG
;
A
#
# COMPACT_ATOMS: atom_id res chain seq x y z
N SER A 1 21.92 11.07 -19.84
CA SER A 1 20.80 12.00 -19.64
C SER A 1 19.57 11.16 -19.87
N MET A 2 18.98 10.62 -18.80
CA MET A 2 17.86 9.67 -18.83
C MET A 2 16.52 10.41 -19.00
N VAL A 3 16.50 11.45 -19.85
CA VAL A 3 15.24 12.12 -20.19
C VAL A 3 14.63 11.28 -21.31
N GLY A 4 13.60 10.51 -20.98
CA GLY A 4 12.86 9.68 -21.94
C GLY A 4 13.23 8.20 -21.97
N ASP A 5 13.82 7.64 -20.90
CA ASP A 5 13.83 6.18 -20.74
C ASP A 5 12.51 5.76 -20.10
N ASP A 6 11.84 4.76 -20.70
CA ASP A 6 10.60 4.21 -20.17
C ASP A 6 10.87 3.52 -18.83
N THR A 7 10.09 3.88 -17.82
CA THR A 7 10.02 3.16 -16.55
C THR A 7 8.95 2.07 -16.68
N PRO A 8 9.13 0.90 -16.03
CA PRO A 8 8.05 -0.09 -15.98
C PRO A 8 6.90 0.34 -15.05
N TYR A 9 7.08 1.40 -14.25
CA TYR A 9 6.08 1.82 -13.27
C TYR A 9 4.99 2.68 -13.90
N GLU A 10 3.76 2.35 -13.58
CA GLU A 10 2.63 3.28 -13.63
C GLU A 10 2.22 3.65 -12.20
N ILE A 11 1.75 4.88 -12.03
CA ILE A 11 1.25 5.37 -10.73
C ILE A 11 -0.16 5.91 -10.96
N ASP A 12 -1.12 5.30 -10.29
CA ASP A 12 -2.47 5.81 -10.16
C ASP A 12 -2.68 6.41 -8.78
N ILE A 13 -3.40 7.53 -8.71
CA ILE A 13 -3.66 8.25 -7.45
C ILE A 13 -5.15 8.53 -7.35
N ASN A 14 -5.79 7.90 -6.37
CA ASN A 14 -7.19 8.08 -6.04
C ASN A 14 -7.35 8.49 -4.58
N GLY A 15 -8.59 8.70 -4.16
CA GLY A 15 -8.88 9.14 -2.80
C GLY A 15 -10.20 9.87 -2.66
N MET A 16 -10.40 10.45 -1.49
CA MET A 16 -11.65 11.11 -1.12
C MET A 16 -11.38 12.39 -0.35
N VAL A 17 -12.09 13.44 -0.72
CA VAL A 17 -12.14 14.70 0.04
C VAL A 17 -13.28 14.59 1.07
N GLY A 18 -12.91 14.38 2.33
CA GLY A 18 -13.83 14.43 3.46
C GLY A 18 -14.08 15.85 3.96
N GLU A 19 -14.81 16.00 5.07
CA GLU A 19 -15.14 17.33 5.64
C GLU A 19 -13.91 18.08 6.18
N THR A 20 -12.95 17.37 6.78
CA THR A 20 -11.77 17.96 7.43
C THR A 20 -10.44 17.37 6.95
N ALA A 21 -10.49 16.21 6.30
CA ALA A 21 -9.32 15.46 5.88
C ALA A 21 -9.54 14.89 4.49
N VAL A 22 -8.44 14.70 3.78
CA VAL A 22 -8.40 14.01 2.49
C VAL A 22 -7.71 12.68 2.72
N SER A 23 -8.36 11.59 2.34
CA SER A 23 -7.72 10.27 2.23
C SER A 23 -7.24 10.04 0.81
N TYR A 24 -6.20 9.24 0.67
CA TYR A 24 -5.63 8.90 -0.63
C TYR A 24 -5.16 7.47 -0.67
N ASP A 25 -5.16 6.92 -1.88
CA ASP A 25 -4.56 5.65 -2.25
C ASP A 25 -3.67 5.88 -3.47
N VAL A 26 -2.42 5.46 -3.36
CA VAL A 26 -1.44 5.51 -4.44
C VAL A 26 -1.14 4.08 -4.85
N THR A 27 -1.63 3.66 -6.01
CA THR A 27 -1.36 2.33 -6.56
C THR A 27 -0.20 2.43 -7.54
N VAL A 28 0.85 1.66 -7.30
CA VAL A 28 1.99 1.51 -8.21
C VAL A 28 1.89 0.14 -8.87
N SER A 29 1.86 0.09 -10.20
CA SER A 29 1.83 -1.15 -10.98
C SER A 29 3.06 -1.26 -11.90
N MET A 30 3.36 -2.48 -12.36
CA MET A 30 4.52 -2.76 -13.22
C MET A 30 4.17 -3.44 -14.53
N ASP A 31 4.66 -2.89 -15.65
CA ASP A 31 4.51 -3.48 -16.99
C ASP A 31 5.68 -4.40 -17.40
N ALA A 32 6.80 -4.33 -16.69
CA ALA A 32 7.98 -5.15 -16.94
C ALA A 32 8.81 -5.36 -15.68
N ASP A 33 9.46 -6.52 -15.56
CA ASP A 33 10.29 -6.86 -14.40
C ASP A 33 11.39 -5.83 -14.13
N MET A 34 11.58 -5.47 -12.87
CA MET A 34 12.70 -4.63 -12.44
C MET A 34 13.06 -4.87 -10.97
N SER A 35 14.35 -4.78 -10.65
CA SER A 35 14.85 -4.93 -9.28
C SER A 35 14.27 -3.88 -8.35
N ASN A 36 13.49 -4.32 -7.35
CA ASN A 36 12.92 -3.50 -6.27
C ASN A 36 13.98 -3.01 -5.24
N SER A 37 15.24 -3.39 -5.40
CA SER A 37 16.30 -3.08 -4.43
C SER A 37 16.42 -1.56 -4.19
N SER A 38 16.02 -1.11 -3.00
CA SER A 38 16.04 0.30 -2.56
C SER A 38 15.11 1.24 -3.33
N GLN A 39 14.03 0.71 -3.89
CA GLN A 39 12.96 1.52 -4.44
C GLN A 39 11.96 1.90 -3.36
N LYS A 40 11.56 3.16 -3.38
CA LYS A 40 10.65 3.72 -2.40
C LYS A 40 9.63 4.62 -3.08
N VAL A 41 8.48 4.72 -2.44
CA VAL A 41 7.43 5.68 -2.80
C VAL A 41 7.48 6.86 -1.85
N ASP A 42 7.56 8.06 -2.40
CA ASP A 42 7.37 9.30 -1.65
C ASP A 42 6.06 9.95 -2.10
N VAL A 43 5.19 10.25 -1.14
CA VAL A 43 3.93 10.97 -1.37
C VAL A 43 3.99 12.33 -0.69
N PHE A 44 3.65 13.38 -1.44
CA PHE A 44 3.65 14.74 -0.93
C PHE A 44 2.41 15.51 -1.37
N VAL A 45 1.91 16.33 -0.45
CA VAL A 45 0.79 17.23 -0.70
C VAL A 45 1.36 18.58 -1.07
N VAL A 46 0.94 19.12 -2.20
CA VAL A 46 1.37 20.43 -2.69
C VAL A 46 0.18 21.33 -2.94
N GLU A 47 0.34 22.61 -2.68
CA GLU A 47 -0.61 23.63 -3.09
C GLU A 47 0.02 24.45 -4.21
N ASP A 48 -0.68 24.52 -5.34
CA ASP A 48 -0.26 25.29 -6.51
C ASP A 48 -0.83 26.72 -6.47
N ASN A 49 -0.33 27.59 -7.35
CA ASN A 49 -0.89 28.93 -7.57
C ASN A 49 -1.06 29.83 -6.31
N ILE A 50 -0.16 29.75 -5.33
CA ILE A 50 -0.27 30.55 -4.10
C ILE A 50 0.20 31.98 -4.38
N TYR A 51 -0.73 32.93 -4.34
CA TYR A 51 -0.43 34.34 -4.56
C TYR A 51 0.42 34.92 -3.41
N SER A 52 1.68 35.25 -3.71
CA SER A 52 2.67 35.65 -2.69
C SER A 52 3.51 36.84 -3.14
N TYR A 53 3.92 37.69 -2.18
CA TYR A 53 4.76 38.85 -2.46
C TYR A 53 6.25 38.49 -2.47
N TRP A 54 6.93 38.77 -3.58
CA TRP A 54 8.34 38.44 -3.75
C TRP A 54 9.19 39.70 -3.60
N GLY A 55 9.73 39.90 -2.39
CA GLY A 55 10.44 41.13 -2.02
C GLY A 55 11.64 41.47 -2.91
N SER A 56 12.33 40.47 -3.46
CA SER A 56 13.48 40.66 -4.35
C SER A 56 13.11 41.28 -5.71
N VAL A 57 11.86 41.10 -6.16
CA VAL A 57 11.34 41.66 -7.43
C VAL A 57 10.28 42.75 -7.21
N GLY A 58 9.83 42.96 -5.98
CA GLY A 58 8.92 44.05 -5.61
C GLY A 58 7.50 43.88 -6.13
N MET A 59 7.07 42.65 -6.41
CA MET A 59 5.76 42.35 -6.99
C MET A 59 5.21 41.01 -6.49
N TYR A 60 3.90 40.82 -6.68
CA TYR A 60 3.23 39.57 -6.35
C TYR A 60 3.29 38.58 -7.52
N HIS A 61 3.50 37.31 -7.18
CA HIS A 61 3.55 36.18 -8.10
C HIS A 61 2.92 34.93 -7.48
N ASP A 62 2.53 34.00 -8.32
CA ASP A 62 2.07 32.68 -7.90
C ASP A 62 3.26 31.78 -7.59
N ALA A 63 3.39 31.38 -6.33
CA ALA A 63 4.28 30.30 -5.96
C ALA A 63 3.65 28.97 -6.41
N ARG A 64 4.43 28.18 -7.15
CA ARG A 64 3.95 26.95 -7.79
C ARG A 64 4.39 25.72 -7.01
N ASN A 65 3.49 24.75 -6.87
CA ASN A 65 3.73 23.44 -6.23
C ASN A 65 4.44 23.53 -4.87
N VAL A 66 3.95 24.38 -3.98
CA VAL A 66 4.55 24.54 -2.65
C VAL A 66 4.17 23.33 -1.79
N ALA A 67 5.17 22.59 -1.32
CA ALA A 67 4.95 21.46 -0.41
C ALA A 67 4.25 21.93 0.88
N ARG A 68 3.14 21.27 1.18
CA ARG A 68 2.32 21.47 2.38
C ARG A 68 2.52 20.35 3.39
N ALA A 69 2.62 19.11 2.91
CA ALA A 69 2.90 17.95 3.75
C ALA A 69 3.77 16.94 3.00
N TRP A 70 4.51 16.14 3.76
CA TRP A 70 5.35 15.05 3.28
C TRP A 70 4.95 13.79 4.05
N MET A 71 4.43 12.79 3.37
CA MET A 71 3.99 11.53 3.99
C MET A 71 5.20 10.63 4.24
N PRO A 72 5.14 9.71 5.22
CA PRO A 72 6.23 8.77 5.44
C PRO A 72 6.63 8.08 4.13
N THR A 73 7.94 7.99 3.89
CA THR A 73 8.46 7.28 2.73
C THR A 73 8.37 5.77 2.97
N GLU A 74 7.80 5.03 2.03
CA GLU A 74 7.55 3.59 2.15
C GLU A 74 8.37 2.77 1.14
N ASP A 75 8.62 1.50 1.44
CA ASP A 75 9.34 0.58 0.55
C ASP A 75 8.42 0.01 -0.52
N LEU A 76 8.87 0.04 -1.77
CA LEU A 76 8.19 -0.60 -2.89
C LEU A 76 8.73 -2.03 -3.03
N THR A 77 7.86 -3.03 -2.88
CA THR A 77 8.27 -4.44 -2.83
C THR A 77 8.01 -5.21 -4.12
N ILE A 78 7.21 -4.65 -5.04
CA ILE A 78 6.94 -5.27 -6.34
C ILE A 78 8.17 -5.26 -7.26
N SER A 79 8.35 -6.33 -8.02
CA SER A 79 9.49 -6.54 -8.92
C SER A 79 9.18 -7.26 -10.23
N THR A 80 7.97 -7.82 -10.38
CA THR A 80 7.55 -8.60 -11.55
C THR A 80 6.47 -7.86 -12.33
N ALA A 81 6.45 -8.03 -13.65
CA ALA A 81 5.38 -7.52 -14.51
C ALA A 81 4.00 -8.07 -14.08
N GLY A 82 3.01 -7.19 -13.95
CA GLY A 82 1.65 -7.50 -13.52
C GLY A 82 1.41 -7.37 -12.01
N GLU A 83 2.46 -7.18 -11.21
CA GLU A 83 2.30 -6.87 -9.78
C GLU A 83 1.85 -5.41 -9.58
N SER A 84 1.07 -5.18 -8.53
CA SER A 84 0.70 -3.86 -8.03
C SER A 84 0.85 -3.78 -6.51
N GLN A 85 1.03 -2.57 -5.99
CA GLN A 85 1.07 -2.31 -4.56
C GLN A 85 0.45 -0.94 -4.28
N THR A 86 -0.44 -0.90 -3.28
CA THR A 86 -1.17 0.31 -2.87
C THR A 86 -0.60 0.89 -1.58
N PHE A 87 -0.44 2.21 -1.55
CA PHE A 87 0.02 2.99 -0.41
C PHE A 87 -1.06 3.99 0.00
N SER A 88 -1.61 3.81 1.18
CA SER A 88 -2.77 4.57 1.65
C SER A 88 -2.40 5.54 2.76
N GLY A 89 -3.11 6.66 2.84
CA GLY A 89 -2.89 7.64 3.90
C GLY A 89 -3.94 8.74 3.95
N SER A 90 -3.73 9.69 4.84
CA SER A 90 -4.60 10.87 4.95
C SER A 90 -3.87 12.10 5.47
N PHE A 91 -4.42 13.27 5.17
CA PHE A 91 -3.93 14.55 5.69
C PHE A 91 -5.08 15.50 5.97
N ASP A 92 -4.89 16.38 6.95
CA ASP A 92 -5.84 17.44 7.26
C ASP A 92 -5.77 18.56 6.22
N LEU A 93 -6.94 18.98 5.74
CA LEU A 93 -7.04 20.13 4.85
C LEU A 93 -7.15 21.41 5.70
N SER A 94 -6.15 22.28 5.62
CA SER A 94 -6.20 23.54 6.35
C SER A 94 -7.17 24.53 5.69
N ASP A 95 -8.00 25.21 6.50
CA ASP A 95 -8.83 26.35 6.05
C ASP A 95 -8.02 27.49 5.40
N ALA A 96 -6.70 27.51 5.59
CA ALA A 96 -5.80 28.51 5.00
C ALA A 96 -5.35 28.15 3.57
N TRP A 97 -5.64 26.95 3.09
CA TRP A 97 -5.27 26.49 1.75
C TRP A 97 -6.45 26.67 0.79
N ASP A 98 -6.14 26.88 -0.48
CA ASP A 98 -7.14 26.83 -1.54
C ASP A 98 -7.26 25.39 -2.06
N SER A 99 -8.35 24.70 -1.68
CA SER A 99 -8.60 23.29 -2.03
C SER A 99 -8.54 23.03 -3.53
N ASP A 100 -8.97 23.99 -4.35
CA ASP A 100 -8.98 23.87 -5.80
C ASP A 100 -7.56 23.79 -6.38
N ASN A 101 -6.55 24.21 -5.61
CA ASN A 101 -5.15 24.19 -5.99
C ASN A 101 -4.33 23.12 -5.26
N VAL A 102 -4.96 22.29 -4.42
CA VAL A 102 -4.26 21.20 -3.71
C VAL A 102 -4.12 19.98 -4.62
N LYS A 103 -2.92 19.41 -4.64
CA LYS A 103 -2.58 18.21 -5.40
C LYS A 103 -1.82 17.21 -4.54
N ILE A 104 -2.03 15.94 -4.81
CA ILE A 104 -1.17 14.86 -4.33
C ILE A 104 -0.17 14.56 -5.44
N VAL A 105 1.10 14.41 -5.07
CA VAL A 105 2.15 14.00 -5.99
C VAL A 105 2.83 12.78 -5.38
N ALA A 106 2.93 11.72 -6.18
CA ALA A 106 3.61 10.49 -5.80
C ALA A 106 4.77 10.24 -6.75
N ILE A 107 5.89 9.78 -6.18
CA ILE A 107 7.10 9.45 -6.95
C ILE A 107 7.63 8.08 -6.57
N VAL A 108 8.06 7.33 -7.58
CA VAL A 108 8.86 6.12 -7.39
C VAL A 108 10.33 6.51 -7.57
N GLN A 109 11.13 6.32 -6.53
CA GLN A 109 12.53 6.74 -6.51
C GLN A 109 13.46 5.62 -6.04
N ASN A 110 14.59 5.46 -6.72
CA ASN A 110 15.73 4.69 -6.22
C ASN A 110 16.52 5.49 -5.19
N TYR A 111 16.73 4.91 -4.01
CA TYR A 111 17.47 5.52 -2.91
C TYR A 111 18.97 5.16 -2.86
N ILE A 112 19.46 4.30 -3.76
CA ILE A 112 20.90 4.08 -3.98
C ILE A 112 21.49 5.27 -4.74
N THR A 113 22.78 5.56 -4.50
CA THR A 113 23.49 6.65 -5.20
C THR A 113 24.01 6.20 -6.57
N PRO A 114 23.76 6.96 -7.66
CA PRO A 114 22.99 8.20 -7.71
C PRO A 114 21.49 7.96 -7.58
N LYS A 115 20.81 8.78 -6.76
CA LYS A 115 19.35 8.73 -6.64
C LYS A 115 18.72 9.03 -8.00
N GLN A 116 17.70 8.25 -8.35
CA GLN A 116 16.98 8.40 -9.62
C GLN A 116 15.48 8.32 -9.35
N ILE A 117 14.73 9.29 -9.87
CA ILE A 117 13.27 9.22 -9.93
C ILE A 117 12.94 8.43 -11.21
N TYR A 118 12.16 7.36 -11.05
CA TYR A 118 11.70 6.53 -12.16
C TYR A 118 10.37 7.00 -12.70
N GLN A 119 9.43 7.34 -11.81
CA GLN A 119 8.08 7.75 -12.18
C GLN A 119 7.58 8.88 -11.29
N VAL A 120 6.72 9.73 -11.85
CA VAL A 120 6.03 10.84 -11.19
C VAL A 120 4.58 10.82 -11.65
N SER A 121 3.65 10.91 -10.72
CA SER A 121 2.25 11.22 -11.03
C SER A 121 1.73 12.28 -10.07
N ALA A 122 0.75 13.06 -10.52
CA ALA A 122 0.15 14.12 -9.74
C ALA A 122 -1.32 14.28 -10.10
N VAL A 123 -2.19 14.33 -9.09
CA VAL A 123 -3.63 14.50 -9.26
C VAL A 123 -4.10 15.67 -8.39
N ASN A 124 -5.06 16.45 -8.88
CA ASN A 124 -5.78 17.39 -8.02
C ASN A 124 -6.73 16.60 -7.13
N ILE A 125 -6.87 17.02 -5.87
CA ILE A 125 -7.72 16.27 -4.92
C ILE A 125 -9.19 16.20 -5.36
N ASN A 126 -9.65 17.16 -6.17
CA ASN A 126 -11.01 17.21 -6.70
C ASN A 126 -11.21 16.34 -7.95
N ASP A 127 -10.12 15.83 -8.55
CA ASP A 127 -10.14 14.99 -9.75
C ASP A 127 -9.99 13.49 -9.42
N MET A 128 -9.88 13.11 -8.14
CA MET A 128 -9.74 11.73 -7.69
C MET A 128 -11.07 10.95 -7.79
N ASN A 129 -11.00 9.63 -8.02
CA ASN A 129 -12.16 8.75 -7.96
C ASN A 129 -12.31 8.11 -6.56
N PRO A 130 -13.39 8.38 -5.80
CA PRO A 130 -13.59 7.80 -4.47
C PRO A 130 -14.19 6.38 -4.47
N ASP A 131 -14.57 5.85 -5.64
CA ASP A 131 -15.18 4.52 -5.87
C ASP A 131 -14.64 4.01 -7.22
N VAL A 132 -13.51 3.28 -7.17
CA VAL A 132 -12.72 2.95 -8.36
C VAL A 132 -13.39 1.91 -9.26
N ASP A 133 -14.14 0.99 -8.68
CA ASP A 133 -14.79 -0.11 -9.38
C ASP A 133 -16.30 0.10 -9.66
N ASP A 134 -16.83 1.25 -9.25
CA ASP A 134 -18.22 1.70 -9.41
C ASP A 134 -19.24 0.72 -8.77
N ASP A 135 -18.87 0.08 -7.67
CA ASP A 135 -19.71 -0.89 -6.96
C ASP A 135 -20.69 -0.24 -5.96
N GLY A 136 -20.45 1.03 -5.62
CA GLY A 136 -21.24 1.84 -4.70
C GLY A 136 -20.71 1.85 -3.27
N VAL A 137 -19.58 1.20 -3.01
CA VAL A 137 -18.77 1.28 -1.79
C VAL A 137 -17.58 2.19 -2.08
N LEU A 138 -17.21 3.01 -1.10
CA LEU A 138 -16.09 3.94 -1.28
C LEU A 138 -14.78 3.20 -1.00
N ASN A 139 -13.70 3.51 -1.72
CA ASN A 139 -12.41 2.78 -1.64
C ASN A 139 -11.90 2.56 -0.19
N ASN A 140 -12.17 3.51 0.72
CA ASN A 140 -11.72 3.42 2.13
C ASN A 140 -12.61 2.53 3.02
N GLN A 141 -13.69 2.00 2.47
CA GLN A 141 -14.65 1.08 3.09
C GLN A 141 -14.78 -0.21 2.28
N ASP A 142 -14.03 -0.32 1.19
CA ASP A 142 -14.14 -1.38 0.19
C ASP A 142 -13.04 -2.42 0.42
N ASN A 143 -13.45 -3.65 0.70
CA ASN A 143 -12.53 -4.78 0.86
C ASN A 143 -12.03 -5.36 -0.47
N CYS A 144 -12.45 -4.81 -1.62
CA CYS A 144 -11.96 -5.11 -2.96
C CYS A 144 -11.92 -3.88 -3.88
N ILE A 145 -11.10 -2.87 -3.56
CA ILE A 145 -10.96 -1.55 -4.24
C ILE A 145 -10.99 -1.59 -5.79
N GLU A 146 -10.52 -2.66 -6.42
CA GLU A 146 -10.43 -2.79 -7.89
C GLU A 146 -11.43 -3.81 -8.49
N VAL A 147 -12.25 -4.49 -7.67
CA VAL A 147 -13.09 -5.62 -8.09
C VAL A 147 -14.51 -5.50 -7.53
N TYR A 148 -15.44 -5.13 -8.42
CA TYR A 148 -16.87 -4.96 -8.13
C TYR A 148 -17.45 -6.01 -7.18
N ASN A 149 -17.77 -5.61 -5.95
CA ASN A 149 -18.35 -6.47 -4.92
C ASN A 149 -19.29 -5.71 -3.93
N PRO A 150 -20.45 -5.20 -4.37
CA PRO A 150 -21.30 -4.32 -3.54
C PRO A 150 -21.84 -4.97 -2.26
N GLY A 151 -21.75 -6.30 -2.16
CA GLY A 151 -22.14 -7.08 -0.99
C GLY A 151 -21.07 -7.13 0.10
N GLN A 152 -19.81 -6.80 -0.23
CA GLN A 152 -18.66 -6.78 0.67
C GLN A 152 -18.54 -8.08 1.48
N GLU A 153 -18.87 -9.21 0.84
CA GLU A 153 -18.73 -10.52 1.45
C GLU A 153 -17.25 -10.81 1.75
N ASP A 154 -17.00 -11.31 2.96
CA ASP A 154 -15.69 -11.64 3.53
C ASP A 154 -15.96 -12.79 4.52
N GLU A 155 -15.97 -14.03 4.01
CA GLU A 155 -16.39 -15.20 4.79
C GLU A 155 -15.41 -15.55 5.91
N ASP A 156 -14.13 -15.26 5.70
CA ASP A 156 -13.04 -15.68 6.57
C ASP A 156 -12.56 -14.52 7.49
N GLY A 157 -12.87 -13.28 7.17
CA GLY A 157 -12.76 -12.12 8.06
C GLY A 157 -11.37 -11.51 8.08
N ASP A 158 -10.61 -11.63 6.99
CA ASP A 158 -9.25 -11.10 6.86
C ASP A 158 -9.20 -9.66 6.29
N GLU A 159 -10.37 -9.03 6.11
CA GLU A 159 -10.57 -7.71 5.51
C GLU A 159 -10.33 -7.64 3.99
N ILE A 160 -10.14 -8.78 3.32
CA ILE A 160 -10.09 -8.93 1.87
C ILE A 160 -11.40 -9.59 1.42
N GLY A 161 -12.12 -8.99 0.46
CA GLY A 161 -13.41 -9.54 0.05
C GLY A 161 -13.29 -10.84 -0.73
N ASP A 162 -14.30 -11.72 -0.60
CA ASP A 162 -14.42 -13.01 -1.32
C ASP A 162 -14.19 -12.87 -2.85
N ALA A 163 -14.47 -11.69 -3.41
CA ALA A 163 -14.35 -11.40 -4.84
C ALA A 163 -12.89 -11.21 -5.29
N CYS A 164 -12.02 -10.74 -4.41
CA CYS A 164 -10.62 -10.42 -4.69
C CYS A 164 -9.62 -11.20 -3.82
N ASP A 165 -10.08 -12.04 -2.90
CA ASP A 165 -9.24 -12.87 -2.06
C ASP A 165 -8.47 -13.95 -2.88
N PRO A 166 -7.12 -13.88 -2.95
CA PRO A 166 -6.31 -14.88 -3.62
C PRO A 166 -6.21 -16.21 -2.84
N CYS A 167 -6.61 -16.24 -1.57
CA CYS A 167 -6.47 -17.34 -0.63
C CYS A 167 -7.72 -18.23 -0.53
N ASN A 168 -8.75 -17.94 -1.32
CA ASN A 168 -9.93 -18.78 -1.49
C ASN A 168 -10.67 -19.01 -0.15
N ASN A 169 -10.87 -17.92 0.60
CA ASN A 169 -11.55 -17.78 1.88
C ASN A 169 -10.85 -18.57 3.00
N LEU A 170 -9.52 -18.42 3.09
CA LEU A 170 -8.67 -18.95 4.16
C LEU A 170 -7.92 -17.81 4.87
N VAL A 171 -7.99 -17.80 6.21
CA VAL A 171 -7.40 -16.72 7.03
C VAL A 171 -5.89 -16.92 7.22
N TYR A 172 -5.06 -16.32 6.37
CA TYR A 172 -3.62 -16.31 6.59
C TYR A 172 -3.20 -15.06 7.38
N VAL A 173 -2.83 -15.25 8.65
CA VAL A 173 -2.26 -14.19 9.51
C VAL A 173 -1.01 -14.68 10.21
N VAL A 174 -0.17 -13.77 10.72
CA VAL A 174 1.03 -14.15 11.48
C VAL A 174 0.65 -15.07 12.65
N GLY A 175 1.04 -16.35 12.52
CA GLY A 175 0.73 -17.40 13.47
C GLY A 175 -0.27 -18.46 12.96
N ASN A 176 -1.12 -18.12 11.99
CA ASN A 176 -2.02 -19.04 11.30
C ASN A 176 -1.49 -19.31 9.88
N LEU A 177 -0.75 -20.40 9.73
CA LEU A 177 -0.05 -20.73 8.49
C LEU A 177 -0.81 -21.75 7.65
N ASN A 178 -1.74 -22.50 8.22
CA ASN A 178 -2.58 -23.42 7.45
C ASN A 178 -3.86 -22.76 6.91
N GLY A 179 -4.13 -21.50 7.31
CA GLY A 179 -5.28 -20.71 6.87
C GLY A 179 -6.59 -21.10 7.54
N ASP A 180 -6.58 -21.85 8.65
CA ASP A 180 -7.80 -22.36 9.28
C ASP A 180 -8.41 -21.39 10.29
N TYR A 181 -9.73 -21.41 10.39
CA TYR A 181 -10.46 -20.44 11.21
C TYR A 181 -11.69 -21.07 11.84
N THR A 182 -12.20 -20.41 12.87
CA THR A 182 -13.44 -20.82 13.55
C THR A 182 -14.66 -20.47 12.72
N THR A 183 -15.84 -20.99 13.07
CA THR A 183 -17.11 -20.58 12.44
C THR A 183 -17.45 -19.09 12.62
N GLY A 184 -16.67 -18.34 13.40
CA GLY A 184 -16.79 -16.90 13.55
C GLY A 184 -15.71 -16.08 12.82
N GLY A 185 -14.93 -16.68 11.92
CA GLY A 185 -13.83 -15.99 11.20
C GLY A 185 -12.53 -15.89 11.99
N GLU A 186 -12.54 -16.14 13.31
CA GLU A 186 -11.32 -16.02 14.10
C GLU A 186 -10.26 -17.06 13.69
N PRO A 187 -8.99 -16.65 13.44
CA PRO A 187 -7.92 -17.55 13.05
C PRO A 187 -7.61 -18.56 14.16
N ILE A 188 -7.32 -19.80 13.80
CA ILE A 188 -6.93 -20.84 14.76
C ILE A 188 -5.40 -20.95 14.72
N ILE A 189 -4.75 -20.53 15.82
CA ILE A 189 -3.28 -20.61 15.96
C ILE A 189 -2.94 -21.78 16.88
N ASP A 190 -2.45 -22.88 16.31
CA ASP A 190 -2.14 -24.10 17.03
C ASP A 190 -0.91 -24.86 16.51
N VAL A 191 -0.74 -26.10 16.97
CA VAL A 191 0.42 -26.92 16.63
C VAL A 191 0.48 -27.30 15.14
N VAL A 192 -0.64 -27.27 14.42
CA VAL A 192 -0.69 -27.54 12.99
C VAL A 192 0.04 -26.43 12.22
N ASP A 193 -0.04 -25.18 12.67
CA ASP A 193 0.73 -24.07 12.08
C ASP A 193 2.24 -24.25 12.21
N VAL A 194 2.67 -24.78 13.35
CA VAL A 194 4.07 -25.16 13.57
C VAL A 194 4.50 -26.24 12.59
N LEU A 195 3.63 -27.21 12.30
CA LEU A 195 3.92 -28.25 11.32
C LEU A 195 4.01 -27.65 9.92
N THR A 196 3.09 -26.75 9.55
CA THR A 196 3.11 -26.06 8.26
C THR A 196 4.40 -25.25 8.08
N LEU A 197 4.82 -24.51 9.11
CA LEU A 197 6.07 -23.74 9.05
C LEU A 197 7.31 -24.65 8.92
N VAL A 198 7.32 -25.78 9.63
CA VAL A 198 8.41 -26.76 9.53
C VAL A 198 8.44 -27.42 8.17
N ASP A 199 7.28 -27.77 7.60
CA ASP A 199 7.18 -28.36 6.27
C ASP A 199 7.62 -27.35 5.20
N TYR A 200 7.24 -26.08 5.32
CA TYR A 200 7.73 -25.00 4.46
C TYR A 200 9.26 -24.89 4.50
N LEU A 201 9.86 -24.85 5.70
CA LEU A 201 11.32 -24.77 5.87
C LEU A 201 12.09 -25.97 5.28
N ILE A 202 11.45 -27.14 5.17
CA ILE A 202 12.07 -28.36 4.65
C ILE A 202 11.86 -28.49 3.14
N SER A 203 10.67 -28.19 2.67
CA SER A 203 10.25 -28.42 1.28
C SER A 203 10.53 -27.24 0.36
N ASP A 204 10.55 -26.02 0.92
CA ASP A 204 10.54 -24.77 0.15
C ASP A 204 9.31 -24.69 -0.79
N GLU A 205 8.23 -25.40 -0.44
CA GLU A 205 6.96 -25.38 -1.16
C GLU A 205 5.95 -24.54 -0.37
N GLY A 206 5.55 -23.40 -0.94
CA GLY A 206 4.52 -22.52 -0.41
C GLY A 206 3.66 -21.93 -1.52
N ASN A 207 2.56 -21.28 -1.12
CA ASN A 207 1.80 -20.37 -1.97
C ASN A 207 1.97 -18.93 -1.45
N GLU A 208 1.53 -17.96 -2.23
CA GLU A 208 1.63 -16.53 -1.90
C GLU A 208 1.04 -16.20 -0.52
N CYS A 209 -0.08 -16.84 -0.17
CA CYS A 209 -0.75 -16.70 1.13
C CYS A 209 0.13 -17.17 2.29
N LEU A 210 0.70 -18.37 2.21
CA LEU A 210 1.59 -18.94 3.23
C LEU A 210 2.88 -18.12 3.37
N GLU A 211 3.50 -17.76 2.25
CA GLU A 211 4.79 -17.06 2.25
C GLU A 211 4.70 -15.72 3.00
N SER A 212 3.58 -15.00 2.83
CA SER A 212 3.34 -13.70 3.47
C SER A 212 3.32 -13.74 5.02
N VAL A 213 3.03 -14.90 5.62
CA VAL A 213 2.86 -15.06 7.09
C VAL A 213 3.92 -15.94 7.76
N THR A 214 4.93 -16.41 7.03
CA THR A 214 5.96 -17.32 7.56
C THR A 214 7.03 -16.65 8.44
N ASN A 215 7.24 -15.34 8.30
CA ASN A 215 8.23 -14.56 9.07
C ASN A 215 7.64 -14.10 10.42
N ILE A 216 7.47 -15.05 11.34
CA ILE A 216 6.77 -14.86 12.62
C ILE A 216 7.47 -13.84 13.53
N ASN A 217 8.79 -13.77 13.49
CA ASN A 217 9.54 -12.90 14.40
C ASN A 217 9.81 -11.49 13.82
N GLY A 218 9.53 -11.27 12.53
CA GLY A 218 9.68 -9.98 11.86
C GLY A 218 11.11 -9.57 11.50
N ASP A 219 12.09 -10.49 11.53
CA ASP A 219 13.50 -10.20 11.18
C ASP A 219 13.83 -10.32 9.68
N ALA A 220 12.81 -10.56 8.85
CA ALA A 220 12.89 -10.73 7.40
C ALA A 220 13.62 -12.01 6.96
N MET A 221 13.81 -12.98 7.86
CA MET A 221 14.46 -14.25 7.57
C MET A 221 13.60 -15.41 8.06
N VAL A 222 12.99 -16.17 7.14
CA VAL A 222 12.22 -17.36 7.53
C VAL A 222 13.17 -18.50 7.90
N ASN A 223 13.22 -18.84 9.19
CA ASN A 223 14.12 -19.85 9.73
C ASN A 223 13.58 -20.50 11.02
N VAL A 224 14.42 -21.32 11.68
CA VAL A 224 14.04 -22.02 12.91
C VAL A 224 13.66 -21.07 14.06
N MET A 225 14.07 -19.81 14.02
CA MET A 225 13.68 -18.81 15.01
C MET A 225 12.19 -18.45 14.91
N ASP A 226 11.61 -18.47 13.71
CA ASP A 226 10.18 -18.29 13.50
C ASP A 226 9.38 -19.43 14.10
N VAL A 227 9.85 -20.67 13.92
CA VAL A 227 9.26 -21.86 14.56
C VAL A 227 9.27 -21.73 16.08
N ILE A 228 10.39 -21.29 16.67
CA ILE A 228 10.49 -21.09 18.12
C ILE A 228 9.51 -20.00 18.58
N THR A 229 9.40 -18.92 17.82
CA THR A 229 8.53 -17.79 18.13
C THR A 229 7.07 -18.20 18.07
N LEU A 230 6.67 -18.96 17.04
CA LEU A 230 5.33 -19.52 16.90
C LEU A 230 4.96 -20.45 18.05
N VAL A 231 5.85 -21.38 18.41
CA VAL A 231 5.65 -22.25 19.58
C VAL A 231 5.48 -21.43 20.86
N GLN A 232 6.24 -20.33 21.02
CA GLN A 232 6.08 -19.45 22.17
C GLN A 232 4.74 -18.72 22.18
N LEU A 233 4.23 -18.27 21.02
CA LEU A 233 2.90 -17.67 20.90
C LEU A 233 1.83 -18.65 21.38
N ILE A 234 1.83 -19.88 20.85
CA ILE A 234 0.85 -20.92 21.21
C ILE A 234 0.93 -21.29 22.70
N VAL A 235 2.15 -21.48 23.24
CA VAL A 235 2.33 -21.88 24.65
C VAL A 235 1.95 -20.78 25.62
N ASN A 236 2.13 -19.50 25.24
CA ASN A 236 1.76 -18.36 26.07
C ASN A 236 0.29 -17.96 25.92
N GLY A 237 -0.45 -18.60 25.02
CA GLY A 237 -1.91 -18.63 25.03
C GLY A 237 -2.62 -17.87 23.91
N GLY A 238 -1.93 -17.48 22.83
CA GLY A 238 -2.53 -16.71 21.73
C GLY A 238 -2.89 -15.29 22.17
#